data_AF-X1SGD1-F1
#
_entry.id   AF-X1SGD1-F1
#
_cell.length_a   1.000
_cell.length_b   1.000
_cell.length_c   1.000
_cell.angle_alpha   90.00
_cell.angle_beta   90.00
_cell.angle_gamma   90.00
#
_symmetry.space_group_name_H-M   'P 1'
#
loop_
_entity.id
_entity.type
_entity.pdbx_description
1 polymer ?
#
loop_
_entity_poly.entity_id
_entity_poly.type
_entity_poly.pdbx_seq_one_letter_code
_entity_poly.pdbx_strand_id
1 'polypeptide(L)' 'MEVVPNLSRIKYLRKKLNISQKELGEKLDISQSTISRIENGDMDPPYSKAKKIIEF' A
#
# COMPACT_ATOMS: atom_id res chain seq x y z
N MET A 1 20.83 -7.97 -0.73
CA MET A 1 20.05 -6.78 -0.34
C MET A 1 18.71 -6.89 -1.04
N GLU A 2 17.75 -7.56 -0.41
CA GLU A 2 16.36 -7.43 -0.84
C GLU A 2 15.86 -6.11 -0.31
N VAL A 3 15.70 -5.14 -1.20
CA VAL A 3 15.11 -3.86 -0.86
C VAL A 3 13.64 -4.15 -0.57
N VAL A 4 13.31 -4.42 0.69
CA VAL A 4 11.92 -4.55 1.15
C VAL A 4 11.23 -3.28 0.67
N PRO A 5 10.25 -3.38 -0.25
CA PRO A 5 9.59 -2.21 -0.77
C PRO A 5 9.01 -1.46 0.40
N ASN A 6 9.46 -0.22 0.58
CA ASN A 6 9.26 0.50 1.82
C ASN A 6 7.76 0.82 1.95
N LEU A 7 6.98 -0.08 2.54
CA LEU A 7 5.52 0.05 2.71
C LEU A 7 5.17 1.33 3.48
N SER A 8 6.10 1.82 4.30
CA SER A 8 6.05 3.13 4.96
C SER A 8 5.86 4.30 3.97
N ARG A 9 6.30 4.14 2.71
CA ARG A 9 6.13 5.14 1.64
C ARG A 9 4.68 5.24 1.16
N ILE A 10 3.90 4.18 1.25
CA ILE A 10 2.53 4.11 0.75
C ILE A 10 1.64 5.07 1.53
N LYS A 11 1.70 5.01 2.86
CA LYS A 11 0.97 5.91 3.76
C LYS A 11 1.32 7.38 3.50
N TYR A 12 2.59 7.65 3.24
CA TYR A 12 3.07 8.98 2.91
C TYR A 12 2.52 9.48 1.56
N LEU A 13 2.61 8.68 0.50
CA LEU A 13 2.10 9.02 -0.83
C LEU A 13 0.58 9.22 -0.81
N ARG A 14 -0.15 8.32 -0.15
CA ARG A 14 -1.59 8.41 0.02
C ARG A 14 -2.01 9.74 0.66
N LYS A 15 -1.34 10.11 1.75
CA LYS A 15 -1.58 11.39 2.44
C LYS A 15 -1.21 12.59 1.56
N LYS A 16 -0.12 12.51 0.78
CA LYS A 16 0.29 13.56 -0.16
C LYS A 16 -0.74 13.78 -1.28
N LEU A 17 -1.40 12.71 -1.72
CA LEU A 17 -2.47 12.75 -2.70
C LEU A 17 -3.83 13.12 -2.09
N ASN A 18 -3.91 13.29 -0.77
CA ASN A 18 -5.12 13.59 -0.02
C ASN A 18 -6.28 12.59 -0.27
N ILE A 19 -5.94 11.31 -0.41
CA ILE A 19 -6.93 10.23 -0.58
C ILE A 19 -7.01 9.34 0.67
N SER A 20 -8.16 8.71 0.87
CA SER A 20 -8.41 7.72 1.92
C SER A 20 -7.80 6.36 1.56
N GLN A 21 -7.68 5.48 2.57
CA GLN A 21 -7.24 4.09 2.34
C GLN A 21 -8.22 3.32 1.44
N LYS A 22 -9.51 3.70 1.46
CA LYS A 22 -10.54 3.13 0.60
C LYS A 22 -10.30 3.51 -0.86
N GLU A 23 -10.10 4.79 -1.13
CA GLU A 23 -9.81 5.28 -2.50
C GLU A 23 -8.50 4.71 -3.04
N LEU A 24 -7.47 4.55 -2.19
CA LEU A 24 -6.24 3.87 -2.59
C LEU A 24 -6.50 2.40 -2.92
N GLY A 25 -7.30 1.71 -2.10
CA GLY A 25 -7.70 0.33 -2.37
C GLY A 25 -8.45 0.18 -3.69
N GLU A 26 -9.43 1.05 -3.95
CA GLU A 26 -10.18 1.08 -5.22
C GLU A 26 -9.27 1.31 -6.42
N LYS A 27 -8.30 2.23 -6.33
CA LYS A 27 -7.33 2.49 -7.40
C LYS A 27 -6.41 1.29 -7.69
N LEU A 28 -6.12 0.48 -6.69
CA LEU A 28 -5.20 -0.65 -6.79
C LEU A 28 -5.90 -2.00 -6.94
N ASP A 29 -7.23 -2.01 -6.91
CA ASP A 29 -8.06 -3.22 -6.85
C ASP A 29 -7.70 -4.11 -5.64
N ILE A 30 -7.64 -3.47 -4.46
CA ILE A 30 -7.27 -4.06 -3.18
C ILE A 30 -8.26 -3.59 -2.11
N SER A 31 -8.63 -4.44 -1.16
CA SER A 31 -9.53 -4.03 -0.07
C SER A 31 -8.88 -2.97 0.82
N GLN A 32 -9.69 -2.03 1.34
CA GLN A 32 -9.24 -1.04 2.32
C GLN A 32 -8.59 -1.70 3.56
N SER A 33 -9.11 -2.86 4.00
CA SER A 33 -8.55 -3.61 5.12
C SER A 33 -7.13 -4.12 4.85
N THR A 34 -6.85 -4.51 3.59
CA THR A 34 -5.50 -4.91 3.17
C THR A 34 -4.57 -3.70 3.15
N ILE A 35 -5.01 -2.55 2.63
CA ILE A 35 -4.25 -1.29 2.69
C ILE A 35 -3.93 -0.89 4.13
N SER A 36 -4.90 -1.01 5.05
CA SER A 36 -4.70 -0.70 6.46
C SER A 36 -3.61 -1.58 7.11
N ARG A 37 -3.67 -2.90 6.89
CA ARG A 37 -2.64 -3.85 7.40
C ARG A 37 -1.26 -3.55 6.83
N ILE A 38 -1.20 -3.19 5.55
CA ILE A 38 0.05 -2.79 4.89
C ILE A 38 0.62 -1.51 5.49
N GLU A 39 -0.21 -0.48 5.70
CA GLU A 39 0.21 0.80 6.30
C GLU A 39 0.61 0.70 7.78
N ASN A 40 0.15 -0.34 8.46
CA ASN A 40 0.48 -0.60 9.86
C ASN A 40 1.65 -1.58 10.03
N GLY A 41 2.17 -2.17 8.94
CA GLY A 41 3.28 -3.13 8.97
C GLY A 41 2.88 -4.54 9.42
N ASP A 42 1.58 -4.84 9.47
CA ASP A 42 1.02 -6.10 9.99
C ASP A 42 0.97 -7.22 8.93
N MET A 43 1.31 -6.94 7.67
CA MET A 43 1.25 -7.90 6.58
C MET A 43 2.32 -7.59 5.55
N ASP A 44 3.12 -8.60 5.18
CA ASP A 44 3.86 -8.60 3.92
C ASP A 44 2.88 -9.01 2.81
N PRO A 45 2.41 -8.09 1.96
CA PRO A 45 1.50 -8.45 0.90
C PRO A 45 2.23 -9.39 -0.09
N PRO A 46 1.53 -10.39 -0.68
CA PRO A 46 2.10 -11.18 -1.76
C PRO A 46 2.72 -10.28 -2.83
N TYR A 47 3.88 -10.66 -3.37
CA TYR A 47 4.67 -9.81 -4.29
C TYR A 47 3.84 -9.20 -5.42
N SER A 48 2.86 -9.92 -5.95
CA SER A 48 1.94 -9.43 -7.00
C SER A 48 1.06 -8.26 -6.57
N LYS A 49 0.63 -8.22 -5.30
CA LYS A 49 -0.14 -7.10 -4.71
C LYS A 49 0.80 -5.99 -4.25
N ALA A 50 1.94 -6.35 -3.67
CA ALA A 50 2.99 -5.40 -3.30
C ALA A 50 3.43 -4.56 -4.51
N LYS A 51 3.66 -5.22 -5.66
CA LYS A 51 4.10 -4.58 -6.91
C LYS A 51 3.18 -3.45 -7.35
N LYS A 52 1.86 -3.68 -7.39
CA LYS A 52 0.88 -2.62 -7.74
C LYS A 52 0.97 -1.40 -6.83
N ILE A 53 1.32 -1.61 -5.56
CA ILE A 53 1.42 -0.54 -4.58
C ILE A 53 2.79 0.15 -4.63
N ILE A 54 3.85 -0.57 -4.99
CA ILE A 54 5.21 -0.02 -5.18
C ILE A 54 5.28 0.85 -6.44
N GLU A 55 4.54 0.46 -7.47
CA GLU A 55 4.44 1.19 -8.75
C GLU A 55 3.46 2.38 -8.68
N PHE A 56 2.78 2.58 -7.54
CA PHE A 56 1.89 3.72 -7.29
C PHE A 56 2.65 4.95 -6.81
#